data_AF-A0AAF1A6A7-F1
#
_entry.id   AF-A0AAF1A6A7-F1
#
_cell.length_a   1.000
_cell.length_b   1.000
_cell.length_c   1.000
_cell.angle_alpha   90.00
_cell.angle_beta   90.00
_cell.angle_gamma   90.00
#
_symmetry.space_group_name_H-M   'P 1'
#
loop_
_entity.id
_entity.type
_entity.pdbx_description
1 polymer ?
#
loop_
_entity_poly.entity_id
_entity_poly.type
_entity_poly.pdbx_seq_one_letter_code
_entity_poly.pdbx_strand_id
1 'polypeptide(L)'
;MPPPTTPFAAHTPRVSRLEVLFEEMAELTGQRNAIDGRLVEIVAEIDGRGTNDGNSLWGATGCRSIEALVAWKAGISPRNAETMVAVAHRIDELERCVAGLQEGRVSLDQIGVIAEGGGQGCDEHYAELVKVATVSQLRTAVKQEPRPEPESKPEPKRKITKIENDDSTTWRITLPKVEAAKFEAGLQSHRDALVADWKRDHDAQDSIEPEDGSARVWDQESTVSEQAPPFPDAVDAFMSLIEAGWDSDVARRPHGQHTTVVMHLDLEKRVAALHLGPALTADDRRYLLCDATCEVWFERHGRPIGVGRATRTINRRLRRALEHRDQTCVVPGCGATRGLHAHHLVHWENGGPTELWNLVLVCPFHHRLHHKGGITLTGPADKLKVTDSDGEPMTDSSLARPPTTPAPQVPPCPGPKGERAQWWWYTPFEPPPPTTN
;
A
#
# COMPACT_ATOMS: atom_id res chain seq x y z
N MET A 1 -26.96 -28.05 -12.86
CA MET A 1 -26.21 -28.82 -13.87
C MET A 1 -24.82 -28.22 -13.96
N PRO A 2 -23.73 -29.01 -13.82
CA PRO A 2 -22.39 -28.50 -14.15
C PRO A 2 -22.33 -28.17 -15.65
N PRO A 3 -21.46 -27.25 -16.10
CA PRO A 3 -21.29 -27.00 -17.53
C PRO A 3 -20.78 -28.29 -18.19
N PRO A 4 -21.14 -28.56 -19.46
CA PRO A 4 -20.62 -29.72 -20.15
C PRO A 4 -19.11 -29.52 -20.32
N THR A 5 -18.32 -30.26 -19.55
CA THR A 5 -16.91 -30.49 -19.85
C THR A 5 -16.87 -31.14 -21.23
N THR A 6 -16.41 -30.38 -22.22
CA THR A 6 -16.25 -30.83 -23.59
C THR A 6 -15.43 -32.12 -23.56
N PRO A 7 -15.96 -33.27 -24.02
CA PRO A 7 -15.20 -34.51 -24.02
C PRO A 7 -14.02 -34.30 -24.97
N PHE A 8 -12.82 -34.73 -24.55
CA PHE A 8 -11.64 -34.77 -25.42
C PHE A 8 -12.01 -35.54 -26.69
N ALA A 9 -12.33 -34.80 -27.76
CA ALA A 9 -12.79 -35.37 -29.01
C ALA A 9 -11.67 -36.20 -29.62
N ALA A 10 -11.98 -37.47 -29.90
CA ALA A 10 -11.06 -38.38 -30.53
C ALA A 10 -10.70 -37.89 -31.95
N HIS A 11 -9.40 -37.72 -32.19
CA HIS A 11 -8.71 -37.67 -33.48
C HIS A 11 -9.04 -36.51 -34.43
N THR A 12 -9.19 -35.31 -33.90
CA THR A 12 -8.96 -34.08 -34.69
C THR A 12 -7.44 -33.92 -34.92
N PRO A 13 -6.95 -33.67 -36.14
CA PRO A 13 -5.54 -33.30 -36.36
C PRO A 13 -5.13 -32.15 -35.44
N ARG A 14 -3.94 -32.24 -34.82
CA ARG A 14 -3.47 -31.27 -33.80
C ARG A 14 -3.64 -29.81 -34.24
N VAL A 15 -3.41 -29.52 -35.52
CA VAL A 15 -3.54 -28.18 -36.12
C VAL A 15 -4.99 -27.71 -36.10
N SER A 16 -5.94 -28.51 -36.61
CA SER A 16 -7.36 -28.16 -36.59
C SER A 16 -7.93 -28.03 -35.17
N ARG A 17 -7.40 -28.75 -34.17
CA ARG A 17 -7.82 -28.56 -32.77
C ARG A 17 -7.30 -27.25 -32.20
N LEU A 18 -6.09 -26.84 -32.56
CA LEU A 18 -5.53 -25.54 -32.16
C LEU A 18 -6.33 -24.38 -32.76
N GLU A 19 -6.76 -24.49 -34.02
CA GLU A 19 -7.59 -23.45 -34.67
C GLU A 19 -8.90 -23.23 -33.90
N VAL A 20 -9.64 -24.30 -33.58
CA VAL A 20 -10.86 -24.20 -32.75
C VAL A 20 -10.57 -23.58 -31.37
N LEU A 21 -9.47 -23.98 -30.73
CA LEU A 21 -9.09 -23.42 -29.42
C LEU A 21 -8.67 -21.94 -29.52
N PHE A 22 -8.07 -21.51 -30.63
CA PHE A 22 -7.72 -20.11 -30.86
C PHE A 22 -8.95 -19.25 -31.13
N GLU A 23 -9.94 -19.77 -31.86
CA GLU A 23 -11.23 -19.09 -32.02
C GLU A 23 -11.94 -18.90 -30.68
N GLU A 24 -12.02 -19.95 -29.86
CA GLU A 24 -12.60 -19.88 -28.51
C GLU A 24 -11.82 -18.91 -27.60
N MET A 25 -10.49 -18.96 -27.65
CA MET A 25 -9.62 -18.03 -26.91
C MET A 25 -9.83 -16.58 -27.38
N ALA A 26 -9.99 -16.34 -28.68
CA ALA A 26 -10.21 -15.01 -29.25
C ALA A 26 -11.55 -14.43 -28.81
N GLU A 27 -12.63 -15.24 -28.81
CA GLU A 27 -13.95 -14.83 -28.32
C GLU A 27 -13.91 -14.45 -26.84
N LEU A 28 -13.36 -15.33 -25.99
CA LEU A 28 -13.25 -15.08 -24.55
C LEU A 28 -12.34 -13.88 -24.25
N THR A 29 -11.28 -13.69 -25.03
CA THR A 29 -10.39 -12.53 -24.89
C THR A 29 -11.11 -11.24 -25.27
N GLY A 30 -11.93 -11.24 -26.33
CA GLY A 30 -12.76 -10.10 -26.69
C GLY A 30 -13.71 -9.71 -25.57
N GLN A 31 -14.44 -10.69 -25.03
CA GLN A 31 -15.35 -10.48 -23.90
C GLN A 31 -14.62 -9.96 -22.66
N ARG A 32 -13.47 -10.54 -22.31
CA ARG A 32 -12.64 -10.08 -21.19
C ARG A 32 -12.21 -8.62 -21.38
N ASN A 33 -11.71 -8.27 -22.56
CA ASN A 33 -11.25 -6.91 -22.87
C ASN A 33 -12.40 -5.89 -22.72
N ALA A 34 -13.59 -6.24 -23.21
CA ALA A 34 -14.78 -5.39 -23.05
C ALA A 34 -15.20 -5.23 -21.57
N ILE A 35 -15.10 -6.30 -20.77
CA ILE A 35 -15.31 -6.25 -19.32
C ILE A 35 -14.27 -5.33 -18.66
N ASP A 36 -12.99 -5.47 -19.02
CA ASP A 36 -11.91 -4.61 -18.51
C ASP A 36 -12.18 -3.13 -18.89
N GLY A 37 -12.69 -2.85 -20.10
CA GLY A 37 -13.13 -1.52 -20.50
C GLY A 37 -14.24 -0.96 -19.61
N ARG A 38 -15.25 -1.77 -19.29
CA ARG A 38 -16.31 -1.36 -18.35
C ARG A 38 -15.79 -1.17 -16.93
N LEU A 39 -14.82 -1.97 -16.49
CA LEU A 39 -14.16 -1.79 -15.19
C LEU A 39 -13.40 -0.46 -15.14
N VAL A 40 -12.66 -0.11 -16.19
CA VAL A 40 -11.96 1.18 -16.30
C VAL A 40 -12.94 2.36 -16.17
N GLU A 41 -14.10 2.30 -16.82
CA GLU A 41 -15.14 3.34 -16.67
C GLU A 41 -15.64 3.48 -15.23
N ILE A 42 -15.94 2.35 -14.58
CA ILE A 42 -16.38 2.32 -13.18
C ILE A 42 -15.29 2.89 -12.27
N VAL A 43 -14.03 2.55 -12.51
CA VAL A 43 -12.89 3.09 -11.74
C VAL A 43 -12.78 4.60 -11.95
N ALA A 44 -12.93 5.10 -13.18
CA ALA A 44 -12.92 6.54 -13.45
C ALA A 44 -14.07 7.27 -12.73
N GLU A 45 -15.27 6.69 -12.72
CA GLU A 45 -16.43 7.21 -11.98
C GLU A 45 -16.17 7.24 -10.46
N ILE A 46 -15.61 6.15 -9.91
CA ILE A 46 -15.21 6.06 -8.51
C ILE A 46 -14.14 7.11 -8.16
N ASP A 47 -13.26 7.46 -9.08
CA ASP A 47 -12.25 8.50 -8.86
C ASP A 47 -12.79 9.93 -8.94
N GLY A 48 -14.09 10.09 -9.26
CA GLY A 48 -14.77 11.38 -9.26
C GLY A 48 -15.11 11.90 -10.66
N ARG A 49 -14.82 11.16 -11.73
CA ARG A 49 -15.23 11.54 -13.10
C ARG A 49 -16.76 11.58 -13.20
N GLY A 50 -17.30 12.74 -13.58
CA GLY A 50 -18.74 12.94 -13.73
C GLY A 50 -19.50 13.27 -12.44
N THR A 51 -18.80 13.37 -11.29
CA THR A 51 -19.39 13.89 -10.05
C THR A 51 -19.53 15.42 -10.12
N ASN A 52 -20.61 15.97 -9.57
CA ASN A 52 -20.89 17.42 -9.62
C ASN A 52 -19.89 18.25 -8.79
N ASP A 53 -19.28 17.65 -7.77
CA ASP A 53 -18.31 18.26 -6.86
C ASP A 53 -16.86 17.88 -7.19
N GLY A 54 -16.63 16.95 -8.13
CA GLY A 54 -15.31 16.47 -8.52
C GLY A 54 -14.62 15.62 -7.46
N ASN A 55 -15.34 15.21 -6.41
CA ASN A 55 -14.77 14.41 -5.33
C ASN A 55 -14.78 12.93 -5.68
N SER A 56 -13.72 12.23 -5.26
CA SER A 56 -13.66 10.79 -5.43
C SER A 56 -14.62 10.07 -4.47
N LEU A 57 -15.32 9.06 -4.99
CA LEU A 57 -16.27 8.25 -4.23
C LEU A 57 -15.57 7.23 -3.33
N TRP A 58 -14.32 6.86 -3.66
CA TRP A 58 -13.56 5.87 -2.89
C TRP A 58 -13.20 6.33 -1.48
N GLY A 59 -13.27 7.63 -1.18
CA GLY A 59 -13.09 8.14 0.18
C GLY A 59 -14.08 7.52 1.18
N ALA A 60 -15.32 7.27 0.75
CA ALA A 60 -16.35 6.64 1.57
C ALA A 60 -16.05 5.17 1.93
N THR A 61 -15.15 4.51 1.19
CA THR A 61 -14.81 3.10 1.44
C THR A 61 -13.70 2.94 2.48
N GLY A 62 -13.05 4.04 2.91
CA GLY A 62 -11.91 4.00 3.82
C GLY A 62 -10.65 3.35 3.22
N CYS A 63 -10.58 3.18 1.89
CA CYS A 63 -9.37 2.70 1.21
C CYS A 63 -8.28 3.79 1.20
N ARG A 64 -7.01 3.38 1.18
CA ARG A 64 -5.86 4.31 1.24
C ARG A 64 -5.53 4.95 -0.10
N SER A 65 -5.95 4.32 -1.19
CA SER A 65 -5.84 4.82 -2.55
C SER A 65 -6.86 4.10 -3.43
N ILE A 66 -7.13 4.64 -4.62
CA ILE A 66 -8.00 3.99 -5.60
C ILE A 66 -7.41 2.66 -6.09
N GLU A 67 -6.08 2.56 -6.27
CA GLU A 67 -5.42 1.30 -6.64
C GLU A 67 -5.62 0.23 -5.57
N ALA A 68 -5.55 0.60 -4.30
CA ALA A 68 -5.81 -0.32 -3.19
C ALA A 68 -7.27 -0.79 -3.17
N LEU A 69 -8.22 0.12 -3.44
CA LEU A 69 -9.63 -0.24 -3.58
C LEU A 69 -9.84 -1.21 -4.74
N VAL A 70 -9.30 -0.92 -5.92
CA VAL A 70 -9.44 -1.74 -7.12
C VAL A 70 -8.80 -3.11 -6.92
N ALA A 71 -7.57 -3.18 -6.40
CA ALA A 71 -6.89 -4.44 -6.11
C ALA A 71 -7.72 -5.31 -5.16
N TRP A 72 -8.28 -4.72 -4.10
CA TRP A 72 -9.12 -5.43 -3.15
C TRP A 72 -10.45 -5.89 -3.77
N LYS A 73 -11.21 -4.99 -4.39
CA LYS A 73 -12.57 -5.28 -4.87
C LYS A 73 -12.59 -6.16 -6.12
N ALA A 74 -11.58 -6.06 -6.98
CA ALA A 74 -11.46 -6.89 -8.18
C ALA A 74 -10.63 -8.16 -7.94
N GLY A 75 -9.93 -8.30 -6.81
CA GLY A 75 -9.09 -9.45 -6.51
C GLY A 75 -7.88 -9.59 -7.45
N ILE A 76 -7.33 -8.47 -7.91
CA ILE A 76 -6.20 -8.43 -8.86
C ILE A 76 -4.91 -7.98 -8.17
N SER A 77 -3.76 -8.21 -8.83
CA SER A 77 -2.47 -7.76 -8.30
C SER A 77 -2.39 -6.23 -8.21
N PRO A 78 -1.58 -5.67 -7.30
CA PRO A 78 -1.36 -4.22 -7.21
C PRO A 78 -0.94 -3.62 -8.55
N ARG A 79 -0.10 -4.33 -9.30
CA ARG A 79 0.36 -3.88 -10.61
C ARG A 79 -0.77 -3.78 -11.64
N ASN A 80 -1.70 -4.72 -11.65
CA ASN A 80 -2.84 -4.67 -12.58
C ASN A 80 -3.84 -3.56 -12.17
N ALA A 81 -4.00 -3.32 -10.87
CA ALA A 81 -4.78 -2.20 -10.36
C ALA A 81 -4.16 -0.84 -10.74
N GLU A 82 -2.85 -0.67 -10.60
CA GLU A 82 -2.12 0.52 -11.09
C GLU A 82 -2.37 0.74 -12.58
N THR A 83 -2.28 -0.30 -13.40
CA THR A 83 -2.52 -0.21 -14.84
C THR A 83 -3.98 0.19 -15.13
N MET A 84 -4.96 -0.40 -14.47
CA MET A 84 -6.38 -0.04 -14.64
C MET A 84 -6.66 1.41 -14.26
N VAL A 85 -6.11 1.87 -13.13
CA VAL A 85 -6.22 3.25 -12.65
C VAL A 85 -5.50 4.23 -13.59
N ALA A 86 -4.33 3.88 -14.11
CA ALA A 86 -3.61 4.71 -15.08
C ALA A 86 -4.43 4.95 -16.35
N VAL A 87 -5.13 3.92 -16.85
CA VAL A 87 -6.05 4.07 -17.99
C VAL A 87 -7.26 4.90 -17.58
N ALA A 88 -7.83 4.69 -16.39
CA ALA A 88 -8.98 5.44 -15.90
C ALA A 88 -8.70 6.95 -15.76
N HIS A 89 -7.53 7.35 -15.23
CA HIS A 89 -7.13 8.76 -15.13
C HIS A 89 -6.98 9.44 -16.50
N ARG A 90 -6.67 8.67 -17.55
CA ARG A 90 -6.43 9.18 -18.91
C ARG A 90 -7.55 8.84 -19.87
N ILE A 91 -8.72 8.44 -19.37
CA ILE A 91 -9.83 7.96 -20.19
C ILE A 91 -10.31 9.00 -21.21
N ASP A 92 -10.28 10.29 -20.85
CA ASP A 92 -10.63 11.42 -21.73
C ASP A 92 -9.50 11.78 -22.73
N GLU A 93 -8.25 11.44 -22.42
CA GLU A 93 -7.12 11.66 -23.32
C GLU A 93 -6.96 10.54 -24.34
N LEU A 94 -7.41 9.32 -24.00
CA LEU A 94 -7.19 8.08 -24.72
C LEU A 94 -8.49 7.48 -25.28
N GLU A 95 -9.41 8.34 -25.74
CA GLU A 95 -10.76 7.93 -26.16
C GLU A 95 -10.75 6.81 -27.20
N ARG A 96 -9.90 6.86 -28.24
CA ARG A 96 -9.85 5.83 -29.29
C ARG A 96 -9.24 4.53 -28.77
N CYS A 97 -8.20 4.62 -27.95
CA CYS A 97 -7.59 3.47 -27.32
C CYS A 97 -8.58 2.75 -26.38
N VAL A 98 -9.31 3.51 -25.56
CA VAL A 98 -10.33 2.98 -24.64
C VAL A 98 -11.53 2.42 -25.40
N ALA A 99 -11.96 3.05 -26.50
CA ALA A 99 -12.99 2.49 -27.38
C ALA A 99 -12.58 1.10 -27.92
N GLY A 100 -11.31 0.94 -28.32
CA GLY A 100 -10.78 -0.36 -28.73
C GLY A 100 -10.87 -1.42 -27.61
N LEU A 101 -10.67 -1.03 -26.36
CA LEU A 101 -10.79 -1.91 -25.19
C LEU A 101 -12.26 -2.31 -24.95
N GLN A 102 -13.17 -1.33 -24.95
CA GLN A 102 -14.61 -1.55 -24.80
C GLN A 102 -15.20 -2.45 -25.90
N GLU A 103 -14.71 -2.31 -27.12
CA GLU A 103 -15.10 -3.15 -28.26
C GLU A 103 -14.44 -4.54 -28.26
N GLY A 104 -13.61 -4.84 -27.25
CA GLY A 104 -12.93 -6.12 -27.10
C GLY A 104 -11.71 -6.30 -28.01
N ARG A 105 -11.36 -5.31 -28.83
CA ARG A 105 -10.33 -5.41 -29.88
C ARG A 105 -8.91 -5.39 -29.34
N VAL A 106 -8.68 -4.73 -28.20
CA VAL A 106 -7.35 -4.59 -27.57
C VAL A 106 -7.44 -4.83 -26.07
N SER A 107 -6.33 -5.24 -25.47
CA SER A 107 -6.27 -5.62 -24.06
C SER A 107 -5.91 -4.45 -23.14
N LEU A 108 -6.31 -4.57 -21.86
CA LEU A 108 -5.94 -3.63 -20.81
C LEU A 108 -4.42 -3.45 -20.71
N ASP A 109 -3.65 -4.54 -20.85
CA ASP A 109 -2.19 -4.52 -20.82
C ASP A 109 -1.57 -3.69 -21.96
N GLN A 110 -2.19 -3.66 -23.14
CA GLN A 110 -1.72 -2.85 -24.26
C GLN A 110 -1.99 -1.37 -24.01
N ILE A 111 -3.22 -1.02 -23.59
CA ILE A 111 -3.59 0.37 -23.31
C ILE A 111 -2.85 0.90 -22.08
N GLY A 112 -2.62 0.05 -21.08
CA GLY A 112 -1.84 0.36 -19.89
C GLY A 112 -0.44 0.89 -20.19
N VAL A 113 0.26 0.31 -21.18
CA VAL A 113 1.57 0.80 -21.60
C VAL A 113 1.51 2.24 -22.14
N ILE A 114 0.44 2.56 -22.86
CA ILE A 114 0.23 3.90 -23.44
C ILE A 114 -0.18 4.88 -22.34
N ALA A 115 -1.11 4.47 -21.47
CA ALA A 115 -1.54 5.30 -20.35
C ALA A 115 -0.39 5.66 -19.41
N GLU A 116 0.51 4.73 -19.13
CA GLU A 116 1.65 4.94 -18.22
C GLU A 116 2.82 5.73 -18.84
N GLY A 117 2.96 5.75 -20.16
CA GLY A 117 4.19 6.25 -20.79
C GLY A 117 4.05 7.07 -22.05
N GLY A 118 2.90 7.04 -22.73
CA GLY A 118 2.66 7.78 -23.97
C GLY A 118 2.41 9.26 -23.72
N GLY A 119 2.96 10.12 -24.57
CA GLY A 119 2.84 11.57 -24.50
C GLY A 119 1.41 12.10 -24.64
N GLN A 120 1.24 13.41 -24.44
CA GLN A 120 -0.06 14.06 -24.63
C GLN A 120 -0.46 14.05 -26.11
N GLY A 121 -1.74 13.72 -26.39
CA GLY A 121 -2.25 13.65 -27.77
C GLY A 121 -1.86 12.40 -28.55
N CYS A 122 -1.28 11.38 -27.89
CA CYS A 122 -0.80 10.17 -28.55
C CYS A 122 -1.91 9.16 -28.95
N ASP A 123 -3.16 9.43 -28.58
CA ASP A 123 -4.28 8.50 -28.72
C ASP A 123 -4.49 8.02 -30.16
N GLU A 124 -4.55 8.92 -31.14
CA GLU A 124 -4.76 8.54 -32.54
C GLU A 124 -3.63 7.67 -33.09
N HIS A 125 -2.38 8.02 -32.77
CA HIS A 125 -1.20 7.26 -33.20
C HIS A 125 -1.22 5.84 -32.63
N TYR A 126 -1.45 5.73 -31.32
CA TYR A 126 -1.41 4.44 -30.67
C TYR A 126 -2.64 3.59 -30.93
N ALA A 127 -3.81 4.17 -31.16
CA ALA A 127 -5.03 3.44 -31.50
C ALA A 127 -4.87 2.56 -32.75
N GLU A 128 -4.04 2.96 -33.72
CA GLU A 128 -3.70 2.11 -34.87
C GLU A 128 -2.64 1.06 -34.52
N LEU A 129 -1.61 1.45 -33.76
CA LEU A 129 -0.51 0.55 -33.42
C LEU A 129 -0.94 -0.62 -32.52
N VAL A 130 -1.82 -0.38 -31.54
CA VAL A 130 -2.30 -1.42 -30.61
C VAL A 130 -3.04 -2.56 -31.30
N LYS A 131 -3.63 -2.32 -32.48
CA LYS A 131 -4.35 -3.35 -33.25
C LYS A 131 -3.44 -4.47 -33.76
N VAL A 132 -2.13 -4.21 -33.86
CA VAL A 132 -1.17 -5.16 -34.45
C VAL A 132 0.03 -5.44 -33.55
N ALA A 133 0.36 -4.51 -32.64
CA ALA A 133 1.56 -4.58 -31.83
C ALA A 133 1.36 -5.37 -30.52
N THR A 134 2.36 -6.17 -30.18
CA THR A 134 2.48 -6.79 -28.85
C THR A 134 2.78 -5.75 -27.77
N VAL A 135 2.50 -6.08 -26.50
CA VAL A 135 2.83 -5.22 -25.34
C VAL A 135 4.31 -4.82 -25.31
N SER A 136 5.23 -5.74 -25.64
CA SER A 136 6.67 -5.46 -25.70
C SER A 136 7.03 -4.47 -26.81
N GLN A 137 6.35 -4.56 -27.96
CA GLN A 137 6.51 -3.61 -29.06
C GLN A 137 5.96 -2.23 -28.67
N LEU A 138 4.78 -2.15 -28.06
CA LEU A 138 4.24 -0.89 -27.54
C LEU A 138 5.20 -0.23 -26.54
N ARG A 139 5.78 -1.00 -25.61
CA ARG A 139 6.80 -0.48 -24.67
C ARG A 139 8.03 0.07 -25.38
N THR A 140 8.38 -0.48 -26.54
CA THR A 140 9.51 -0.04 -27.34
C THR A 140 9.16 1.22 -28.14
N ALA A 141 7.96 1.28 -28.70
CA ALA A 141 7.42 2.43 -29.40
C ALA A 141 7.34 3.66 -28.48
N VAL A 142 6.76 3.52 -27.28
CA VAL A 142 6.67 4.58 -26.26
C VAL A 142 8.05 5.08 -25.83
N LYS A 143 9.07 4.21 -25.77
CA LYS A 143 10.44 4.63 -25.45
C LYS A 143 11.11 5.48 -26.54
N GLN A 144 10.64 5.38 -27.78
CA GLN A 144 11.17 6.13 -28.92
C GLN A 144 10.51 7.50 -29.10
N GLU A 145 9.44 7.78 -28.35
CA GLU A 145 8.85 9.13 -28.33
C GLU A 145 9.93 10.15 -27.93
N PRO A 146 10.04 11.28 -28.67
CA PRO A 146 10.89 12.38 -28.28
C PRO A 146 10.41 12.89 -26.92
N ARG A 147 11.17 12.58 -25.87
CA ARG A 147 10.92 13.16 -24.56
C ARG A 147 11.34 14.62 -24.62
N PRO A 148 10.52 15.56 -24.14
CA PRO A 148 10.99 16.92 -23.96
C PRO A 148 12.30 16.86 -23.18
N GLU A 149 13.36 17.51 -23.71
CA GLU A 149 14.64 17.56 -23.03
C GLU A 149 14.36 18.01 -21.60
N PRO A 150 14.71 17.21 -20.58
CA PRO A 150 14.54 17.68 -19.22
C PRO A 150 15.37 18.95 -19.12
N GLU A 151 14.73 20.09 -18.81
CA GLU A 151 15.43 21.31 -18.39
C GLU A 151 16.59 20.86 -17.51
N SER A 152 17.81 21.20 -17.93
CA SER A 152 19.08 20.76 -17.35
C SER A 152 18.89 20.37 -15.90
N LYS A 153 18.80 19.07 -15.58
CA LYS A 153 18.63 18.69 -14.18
C LYS A 153 19.89 19.21 -13.48
N PRO A 154 19.78 20.18 -12.56
CA PRO A 154 20.94 20.57 -11.78
C PRO A 154 21.51 19.30 -11.14
N GLU A 155 22.84 19.21 -11.01
CA GLU A 155 23.49 18.13 -10.24
C GLU A 155 22.61 17.82 -9.02
N PRO A 156 22.24 16.55 -8.77
CA PRO A 156 21.25 16.22 -7.76
C PRO A 156 21.73 16.80 -6.44
N LYS A 157 21.15 17.94 -6.06
CA LYS A 157 21.48 18.62 -4.82
C LYS A 157 21.21 17.60 -3.73
N ARG A 158 22.18 17.40 -2.82
CA ARG A 158 22.00 16.58 -1.62
C ARG A 158 20.60 16.85 -1.07
N LYS A 159 19.76 15.81 -1.05
CA LYS A 159 18.36 15.99 -0.71
C LYS A 159 17.95 14.84 0.18
N ILE A 160 17.51 15.17 1.37
CA ILE A 160 16.75 14.26 2.20
C ILE A 160 15.30 14.73 2.15
N THR A 161 14.44 13.93 1.55
CA THR A 161 12.99 14.16 1.59
C THR A 161 12.40 13.27 2.65
N LYS A 162 11.73 13.91 3.59
CA LYS A 162 10.86 13.26 4.55
C LYS A 162 9.47 13.23 3.93
N ILE A 163 8.98 12.04 3.63
CA ILE A 163 7.58 11.84 3.28
C ILE A 163 6.92 11.32 4.53
N GLU A 164 6.22 12.22 5.21
CA GLU A 164 5.43 11.88 6.38
C GLU A 164 4.13 11.25 5.90
N ASN A 165 4.00 9.95 6.12
CA ASN A 165 2.74 9.25 6.01
C ASN A 165 2.19 9.04 7.43
N ASP A 166 0.92 8.68 7.53
CA ASP A 166 0.26 8.53 8.82
C ASP A 166 0.92 7.51 9.77
N ASP A 167 1.53 6.44 9.21
CA ASP A 167 2.04 5.28 9.94
C ASP A 167 3.57 5.12 9.82
N SER A 168 4.17 5.83 8.89
CA SER A 168 5.59 5.70 8.58
C SER A 168 6.14 7.02 8.10
N THR A 169 7.33 7.34 8.58
CA THR A 169 8.10 8.40 7.94
C THR A 169 9.05 7.74 6.96
N THR A 170 8.78 7.90 5.67
CA THR A 170 9.67 7.41 4.63
C THR A 170 10.70 8.50 4.36
N TRP A 171 11.95 8.20 4.72
CA TRP A 171 13.08 9.05 4.37
C TRP A 171 13.64 8.58 3.02
N ARG A 172 13.67 9.47 2.05
CA ARG A 172 14.38 9.25 0.78
C ARG A 172 15.58 10.17 0.74
N ILE A 173 16.77 9.58 0.68
CA ILE A 173 18.03 10.29 0.63
C ILE A 173 18.57 10.22 -0.81
N THR A 174 18.97 11.37 -1.35
CA THR A 174 19.68 11.51 -2.61
C THR A 174 21.07 12.03 -2.31
N LEU A 175 22.08 11.21 -2.61
CA LEU A 175 23.49 11.51 -2.39
C LEU A 175 24.27 11.46 -3.72
N PRO A 176 25.29 12.31 -3.91
CA PRO A 176 26.28 12.11 -4.95
C PRO A 176 26.99 10.76 -4.77
N LYS A 177 27.44 10.14 -5.88
CA LYS A 177 28.00 8.77 -5.88
C LYS A 177 29.10 8.53 -4.84
N VAL A 178 29.97 9.51 -4.61
CA VAL A 178 31.08 9.40 -3.63
C VAL A 178 30.58 9.35 -2.19
N GLU A 179 29.50 10.07 -1.88
CA GLU A 179 28.88 10.07 -0.55
C GLU A 179 27.99 8.83 -0.33
N ALA A 180 27.29 8.39 -1.37
CA ALA A 180 26.52 7.14 -1.35
C ALA A 180 27.41 5.94 -1.00
N ALA A 181 28.62 5.86 -1.58
CA ALA A 181 29.58 4.80 -1.27
C ALA A 181 30.01 4.78 0.22
N LYS A 182 30.13 5.94 0.87
CA LYS A 182 30.42 6.03 2.31
C LYS A 182 29.25 5.55 3.15
N PHE A 183 28.02 5.92 2.77
CA PHE A 183 26.80 5.48 3.44
C PHE A 183 26.63 3.96 3.34
N GLU A 184 26.81 3.38 2.15
CA GLU A 184 26.74 1.93 1.91
C GLU A 184 27.76 1.15 2.75
N ALA A 185 29.01 1.63 2.81
CA ALA A 185 30.05 1.01 3.63
C ALA A 185 29.71 1.02 5.13
N GLY A 186 29.15 2.12 5.64
CA GLY A 186 28.71 2.22 7.04
C GLY A 186 27.54 1.27 7.35
N LEU A 187 26.54 1.24 6.47
CA LEU A 187 25.38 0.35 6.63
C LEU A 187 25.79 -1.12 6.62
N GLN A 188 26.68 -1.50 5.70
CA GLN A 188 27.19 -2.87 5.62
C GLN A 188 27.95 -3.28 6.88
N SER A 189 28.80 -2.41 7.44
CA SER A 189 29.54 -2.69 8.67
C SER A 189 28.63 -2.99 9.86
N HIS A 190 27.52 -2.25 10.01
CA HIS A 190 26.56 -2.50 11.09
C HIS A 190 25.76 -3.78 10.87
N ARG A 191 25.40 -4.08 9.61
CA ARG A 191 24.76 -5.35 9.24
C ARG A 191 25.63 -6.55 9.59
N ASP A 192 26.93 -6.49 9.26
CA ASP A 192 27.86 -7.59 9.52
C ASP A 192 28.03 -7.85 11.03
N ALA A 193 28.01 -6.79 11.86
CA ALA A 193 28.04 -6.90 13.31
C ALA A 193 26.78 -7.60 13.86
N LEU A 194 25.59 -7.18 13.43
CA LEU A 194 24.31 -7.81 13.83
C LEU A 194 24.23 -9.27 13.41
N VAL A 195 24.74 -9.61 12.22
CA VAL A 195 24.81 -11.00 11.76
C VAL A 195 25.79 -11.82 12.61
N ALA A 196 26.90 -11.24 13.06
CA ALA A 196 27.83 -11.91 13.96
C ALA A 196 27.26 -12.13 15.37
N ASP A 197 26.52 -11.16 15.91
CA ASP A 197 25.77 -11.31 17.17
C ASP A 197 24.71 -12.41 17.06
N TRP A 198 23.89 -12.36 16.00
CA TRP A 198 22.88 -13.37 15.73
C TRP A 198 23.49 -14.78 15.65
N LYS A 199 24.62 -14.96 14.96
CA LYS A 199 25.32 -16.26 14.91
C LYS A 199 25.81 -16.71 16.28
N ARG A 200 26.43 -15.82 17.07
CA ARG A 200 26.89 -16.14 18.43
C ARG A 200 25.77 -16.63 19.34
N ASP A 201 24.61 -15.98 19.27
CA ASP A 201 23.45 -16.32 20.11
C ASP A 201 22.78 -17.64 19.69
N HIS A 202 22.96 -18.06 18.43
CA HIS A 202 22.37 -19.28 17.88
C HIS A 202 23.32 -20.48 17.89
N ASP A 203 24.64 -20.27 17.82
CA ASP A 203 25.65 -21.34 17.93
C ASP A 203 25.82 -21.83 19.39
N ALA A 204 25.42 -21.04 20.39
CA ALA A 204 25.49 -21.40 21.81
C ALA A 204 24.49 -22.48 22.25
N GLN A 205 23.46 -22.78 21.44
CA GLN A 205 22.49 -23.86 21.73
C GLN A 205 22.91 -25.22 21.19
N ASP A 206 23.93 -25.29 20.31
CA ASP A 206 24.41 -26.52 19.69
C ASP A 206 25.61 -27.17 20.41
N SER A 207 26.06 -26.61 21.54
CA SER A 207 27.30 -27.03 22.23
C SER A 207 27.13 -27.39 23.71
N ILE A 208 26.08 -28.14 24.05
CA ILE A 208 26.07 -28.96 25.28
C ILE A 208 26.37 -30.40 24.87
N GLU A 209 27.65 -30.80 24.90
CA GLU A 209 27.99 -32.23 24.88
C GLU A 209 27.45 -32.90 26.15
N PRO A 210 26.70 -34.02 26.06
CA PRO A 210 26.35 -34.79 27.24
C PRO A 210 27.59 -35.54 27.75
N GLU A 211 27.85 -35.45 29.06
CA GLU A 211 28.97 -36.13 29.74
C GLU A 211 28.83 -37.67 29.80
N ASP A 212 27.84 -38.26 29.12
CA ASP A 212 27.49 -39.68 29.23
C ASP A 212 27.31 -40.42 27.89
N GLY A 213 28.09 -40.08 26.86
CA GLY A 213 28.48 -41.01 25.77
C GLY A 213 27.37 -41.78 25.04
N SER A 214 26.10 -41.41 25.15
CA SER A 214 25.00 -42.09 24.49
C SER A 214 24.71 -41.40 23.15
N ALA A 215 25.09 -42.08 22.07
CA ALA A 215 24.85 -41.63 20.70
C ALA A 215 23.33 -41.48 20.46
N ARG A 216 22.88 -40.26 20.19
CA ARG A 216 21.51 -40.03 19.74
C ARG A 216 21.38 -40.30 18.24
N VAL A 217 20.40 -41.14 17.95
CA VAL A 217 19.84 -41.43 16.63
C VAL A 217 19.38 -40.12 15.99
N TRP A 218 19.77 -39.91 14.74
CA TRP A 218 19.29 -38.83 13.91
C TRP A 218 17.81 -39.06 13.60
N ASP A 219 16.92 -38.35 14.28
CA ASP A 219 15.56 -38.17 13.80
C ASP A 219 15.22 -36.68 13.72
N GLN A 220 14.54 -36.40 12.62
CA GLN A 220 14.35 -35.14 11.94
C GLN A 220 13.35 -34.21 12.66
N GLU A 221 13.83 -33.14 13.28
CA GLU A 221 13.25 -31.78 13.27
C GLU A 221 14.10 -30.86 14.15
N SER A 222 14.85 -29.96 13.50
CA SER A 222 15.46 -28.81 14.15
C SER A 222 14.34 -27.91 14.67
N THR A 223 13.99 -28.05 15.95
CA THR A 223 13.12 -27.11 16.64
C THR A 223 13.91 -25.84 16.91
N VAL A 224 13.95 -24.94 15.92
CA VAL A 224 14.33 -23.55 16.15
C VAL A 224 13.35 -22.99 17.18
N SER A 225 13.87 -22.50 18.31
CA SER A 225 13.05 -21.88 19.35
C SER A 225 12.13 -20.81 18.73
N GLU A 226 10.81 -20.94 18.89
CA GLU A 226 9.76 -20.02 18.40
C GLU A 226 9.87 -18.58 18.99
N GLN A 227 10.93 -18.28 19.73
CA GLN A 227 11.22 -16.99 20.35
C GLN A 227 12.47 -16.29 19.82
N ALA A 228 13.15 -16.86 18.80
CA ALA A 228 14.35 -16.27 18.23
C ALA A 228 14.03 -15.05 17.31
N PRO A 229 14.77 -13.93 17.42
CA PRO A 229 14.56 -12.76 16.56
C PRO A 229 14.89 -13.09 15.08
N PRO A 230 14.19 -12.46 14.13
CA PRO A 230 14.41 -12.68 12.70
C PRO A 230 15.83 -12.29 12.27
N PHE A 231 16.30 -12.87 11.16
CA PHE A 231 17.62 -12.58 10.61
C PHE A 231 17.75 -11.08 10.27
N PRO A 232 18.85 -10.40 10.66
CA PRO A 232 18.98 -8.95 10.49
C PRO A 232 18.83 -8.48 9.04
N ASP A 233 17.99 -7.48 8.83
CA ASP A 233 17.76 -6.85 7.53
C ASP A 233 18.48 -5.49 7.38
N ALA A 234 18.24 -4.79 6.27
CA ALA A 234 18.89 -3.51 6.00
C ALA A 234 18.34 -2.37 6.87
N VAL A 235 17.10 -2.50 7.38
CA VAL A 235 16.52 -1.55 8.33
C VAL A 235 17.16 -1.74 9.69
N ASP A 236 17.38 -2.99 10.13
CA ASP A 236 18.08 -3.28 11.39
C ASP A 236 19.50 -2.69 11.39
N ALA A 237 20.23 -2.84 10.29
CA ALA A 237 21.55 -2.24 10.10
C ALA A 237 21.52 -0.71 10.14
N PHE A 238 20.49 -0.09 9.55
CA PHE A 238 20.33 1.36 9.55
C PHE A 238 19.96 1.89 10.94
N MET A 239 19.11 1.18 11.68
CA MET A 239 18.75 1.53 13.05
C MET A 239 19.95 1.38 13.99
N SER A 240 20.74 0.31 13.86
CA SER A 240 21.99 0.14 14.61
C SER A 240 23.00 1.26 14.34
N LEU A 241 23.10 1.74 13.10
CA LEU A 241 23.92 2.90 12.74
C LEU A 241 23.43 4.19 13.42
N ILE A 242 22.11 4.41 13.50
CA ILE A 242 21.51 5.55 14.20
C ILE A 242 21.77 5.45 15.71
N GLU A 243 21.56 4.28 16.29
CA GLU A 243 21.78 4.02 17.72
C GLU A 243 23.24 4.25 18.12
N ALA A 244 24.20 3.78 17.32
CA ALA A 244 25.62 4.04 17.58
C ALA A 244 25.97 5.54 17.48
N GLY A 245 25.35 6.28 16.55
CA GLY A 245 25.46 7.73 16.49
C GLY A 245 24.83 8.41 17.72
N TRP A 246 23.68 7.91 18.17
CA TRP A 246 22.98 8.38 19.35
C TRP A 246 23.80 8.15 20.63
N ASP A 247 24.32 6.95 20.83
CA ASP A 247 25.15 6.59 21.98
C ASP A 247 26.46 7.38 22.02
N SER A 248 27.07 7.62 20.86
CA SER A 248 28.24 8.51 20.72
C SER A 248 27.91 9.95 21.12
N ASP A 249 26.74 10.47 20.73
CA ASP A 249 26.29 11.81 21.11
C ASP A 249 25.85 11.92 22.57
N VAL A 250 25.26 10.87 23.14
CA VAL A 250 24.89 10.75 24.56
C VAL A 250 26.16 10.70 25.44
N ALA A 251 27.15 9.89 25.07
CA ALA A 251 28.44 9.85 25.75
C ALA A 251 29.15 11.22 25.74
N ARG A 252 28.87 12.04 24.73
CA ARG A 252 29.45 13.38 24.54
C ARG A 252 28.63 14.50 25.19
N ARG A 253 27.39 14.24 25.64
CA ARG A 253 26.48 15.22 26.28
C ARG A 253 25.65 14.60 27.42
N PRO A 254 26.18 14.52 28.65
CA PRO A 254 25.53 13.81 29.76
C PRO A 254 24.18 14.39 30.24
N HIS A 255 23.84 15.64 29.89
CA HIS A 255 22.68 16.36 30.46
C HIS A 255 21.82 17.12 29.43
N GLY A 256 21.86 16.76 28.14
CA GLY A 256 21.08 17.43 27.09
C GLY A 256 19.79 16.69 26.73
N GLN A 257 18.66 17.18 27.22
CA GLN A 257 17.25 16.93 26.83
C GLN A 257 16.95 15.71 25.92
N HIS A 258 16.24 14.73 26.49
CA HIS A 258 15.53 13.70 25.72
C HIS A 258 14.41 14.33 24.88
N THR A 259 14.34 14.06 23.58
CA THR A 259 13.22 14.53 22.73
C THR A 259 11.98 13.65 22.94
N THR A 260 11.35 13.76 24.12
CA THR A 260 10.00 13.23 24.37
C THR A 260 9.00 14.26 23.84
N VAL A 261 7.96 13.84 23.10
CA VAL A 261 6.84 14.74 22.78
C VAL A 261 6.11 15.03 24.09
N VAL A 262 6.28 16.26 24.61
CA VAL A 262 5.60 16.75 25.81
C VAL A 262 4.32 17.46 25.39
N MET A 263 3.19 17.09 25.99
CA MET A 263 1.87 17.71 25.75
C MET A 263 1.33 18.29 27.06
N HIS A 264 0.87 19.53 27.04
CA HIS A 264 0.18 20.17 28.15
C HIS A 264 -1.32 19.91 28.02
N LEU A 265 -1.96 19.38 29.06
CA LEU A 265 -3.40 19.08 29.08
C LEU A 265 -4.08 19.81 30.26
N ASP A 266 -5.01 20.72 29.96
CA ASP A 266 -5.90 21.33 30.95
C ASP A 266 -7.14 20.45 31.12
N LEU A 267 -7.26 19.80 32.28
CA LEU A 267 -8.33 18.84 32.58
C LEU A 267 -9.72 19.48 32.72
N GLU A 268 -9.78 20.76 33.09
CA GLU A 268 -11.05 21.47 33.29
C GLU A 268 -11.60 21.96 31.95
N LYS A 269 -10.73 22.52 31.11
CA LYS A 269 -11.10 23.09 29.82
C LYS A 269 -11.08 22.07 28.68
N ARG A 270 -10.51 20.89 28.91
CA ARG A 270 -10.22 19.87 27.88
C ARG A 270 -9.44 20.48 26.70
N VAL A 271 -8.47 21.35 26.97
CA VAL A 271 -7.60 21.94 25.94
C VAL A 271 -6.22 21.31 26.07
N ALA A 272 -5.59 21.01 24.93
CA ALA A 272 -4.22 20.52 24.92
C ALA A 272 -3.35 21.32 23.95
N ALA A 273 -2.05 21.39 24.25
CA ALA A 273 -1.05 22.01 23.39
C ALA A 273 0.25 21.21 23.44
N LEU A 274 1.01 21.23 22.34
CA LEU A 274 2.37 20.68 22.36
C LEU A 274 3.29 21.61 23.16
N HIS A 275 4.28 21.06 23.84
CA HIS A 275 5.29 21.85 24.55
C HIS A 275 5.99 22.79 23.57
N LEU A 276 5.85 24.09 23.80
CA LEU A 276 6.33 25.16 22.91
C LEU A 276 5.70 25.14 21.49
N GLY A 277 4.54 24.50 21.32
CA GLY A 277 3.82 24.38 20.06
C GLY A 277 2.39 24.96 20.12
N PRO A 278 1.65 24.90 19.00
CA PRO A 278 0.29 25.42 18.93
C PRO A 278 -0.68 24.59 19.78
N ALA A 279 -1.84 25.20 20.09
CA ALA A 279 -2.97 24.47 20.65
C ALA A 279 -3.44 23.38 19.65
N LEU A 280 -3.75 22.21 20.18
CA LEU A 280 -4.25 21.07 19.41
C LEU A 280 -5.73 21.23 19.13
N THR A 281 -6.16 20.73 17.98
CA THR A 281 -7.59 20.55 17.71
C THR A 281 -8.17 19.50 18.67
N ALA A 282 -9.50 19.50 18.82
CA ALA A 282 -10.16 18.50 19.67
C ALA A 282 -9.88 17.07 19.18
N ASP A 283 -9.69 16.88 17.87
CA ASP A 283 -9.48 15.58 17.24
C ASP A 283 -8.04 15.10 17.44
N ASP A 284 -7.05 15.99 17.24
CA ASP A 284 -5.63 15.69 17.50
C ASP A 284 -5.39 15.37 18.98
N ARG A 285 -6.06 16.11 19.89
CA ARG A 285 -6.03 15.83 21.33
C ARG A 285 -6.50 14.41 21.64
N ARG A 286 -7.69 14.03 21.15
CA ARG A 286 -8.27 12.69 21.39
C ARG A 286 -7.42 11.58 20.79
N TYR A 287 -6.88 11.79 19.60
CA TYR A 287 -5.95 10.87 18.95
C TYR A 287 -4.69 10.61 19.79
N LEU A 288 -4.02 11.68 20.25
CA LEU A 288 -2.81 11.56 21.08
C LEU A 288 -3.07 10.92 22.44
N LEU A 289 -4.31 10.96 22.94
CA LEU A 289 -4.72 10.35 24.21
C LEU A 289 -5.19 8.89 24.09
N CYS A 290 -5.11 8.24 22.93
CA CYS A 290 -5.52 6.84 22.78
C CYS A 290 -4.36 5.84 22.99
N ASP A 291 -3.21 6.01 22.32
CA ASP A 291 -2.08 5.06 22.38
C ASP A 291 -0.70 5.71 22.15
N ALA A 292 -0.60 7.05 22.19
CA ALA A 292 0.67 7.73 21.93
C ALA A 292 1.61 7.65 23.16
N THR A 293 2.89 7.36 22.93
CA THR A 293 3.94 7.56 23.92
C THR A 293 4.30 9.04 24.02
N CYS A 294 3.43 9.83 24.67
CA CYS A 294 3.72 11.21 25.03
C CYS A 294 3.75 11.42 26.54
N GLU A 295 4.65 12.29 26.98
CA GLU A 295 4.69 12.77 28.35
C GLU A 295 3.66 13.89 28.46
N VAL A 296 2.69 13.73 29.36
CA VAL A 296 1.62 14.70 29.57
C VAL A 296 1.86 15.45 30.85
N TRP A 297 1.90 16.76 30.71
CA TRP A 297 1.92 17.71 31.81
C TRP A 297 0.47 18.09 32.09
N PHE A 298 -0.05 17.59 33.20
CA PHE A 298 -1.39 17.94 33.65
C PHE A 298 -1.33 19.34 34.22
N GLU A 299 -2.16 20.24 33.72
CA GLU A 299 -2.23 21.61 34.18
C GLU A 299 -3.62 21.96 34.72
N ARG A 300 -3.64 22.87 35.70
CA ARG A 300 -4.85 23.53 36.15
C ARG A 300 -4.57 25.02 36.29
N HIS A 301 -5.35 25.86 35.63
CA HIS A 301 -5.15 27.31 35.59
C HIS A 301 -3.73 27.73 35.14
N GLY A 302 -3.15 27.00 34.19
CA GLY A 302 -1.79 27.25 33.68
C GLY A 302 -0.67 26.91 34.66
N ARG A 303 -0.95 26.11 35.70
CA ARG A 303 0.05 25.58 36.63
C ARG A 303 0.15 24.06 36.48
N PRO A 304 1.35 23.49 36.28
CA PRO A 304 1.56 22.04 36.28
C PRO A 304 1.21 21.46 37.65
N ILE A 305 0.32 20.48 37.66
CA ILE A 305 -0.14 19.74 38.85
C ILE A 305 0.43 18.31 38.89
N GLY A 306 0.98 17.83 37.79
CA GLY A 306 1.60 16.52 37.70
C GLY A 306 2.15 16.23 36.30
N VAL A 307 3.08 15.29 36.23
CA VAL A 307 3.68 14.80 34.99
C VAL A 307 3.47 13.29 34.94
N GLY A 308 3.03 12.78 33.80
CA GLY A 308 2.78 11.35 33.59
C GLY A 308 2.74 10.97 32.12
N ARG A 309 2.26 9.76 31.80
CA ARG A 309 1.95 9.37 30.42
C ARG A 309 0.48 9.68 30.09
N ALA A 310 0.19 10.01 28.84
CA ALA A 310 -1.16 10.33 28.34
C ALA A 310 -2.22 9.27 28.68
N THR A 311 -1.82 8.00 28.66
CA THR A 311 -2.71 6.86 28.84
C THR A 311 -2.23 5.93 29.95
N ARG A 312 -3.16 5.17 30.53
CA ARG A 312 -2.80 3.89 31.15
C ARG A 312 -2.19 3.04 30.05
N THR A 313 -0.87 3.02 29.97
CA THR A 313 -0.10 2.28 28.96
C THR A 313 -0.70 0.89 28.85
N ILE A 314 -1.18 0.54 27.66
CA ILE A 314 -1.74 -0.79 27.40
C ILE A 314 -0.61 -1.78 27.68
N ASN A 315 -0.78 -2.57 28.72
CA ASN A 315 0.29 -3.45 29.16
C ASN A 315 0.56 -4.52 28.08
N ARG A 316 1.78 -5.08 28.09
CA ARG A 316 2.20 -6.06 27.08
C ARG A 316 1.26 -7.27 26.97
N ARG A 317 0.62 -7.70 28.07
CA ARG A 317 -0.31 -8.85 28.06
C ARG A 317 -1.58 -8.51 27.30
N LEU A 318 -2.17 -7.35 27.56
CA LEU A 318 -3.36 -6.86 26.89
C LEU A 318 -3.08 -6.56 25.41
N ARG A 319 -1.91 -6.01 25.10
CA ARG A 319 -1.46 -5.81 23.71
C ARG A 319 -1.38 -7.12 22.93
N ARG A 320 -0.75 -8.16 23.50
CA ARG A 320 -0.70 -9.50 22.88
C ARG A 320 -2.09 -10.11 22.67
N ALA A 321 -2.99 -9.93 23.63
CA ALA A 321 -4.37 -10.41 23.51
C ALA A 321 -5.13 -9.71 22.38
N LEU A 322 -4.91 -8.40 22.20
CA LEU A 322 -5.45 -7.63 21.08
C LEU A 322 -4.88 -8.10 19.73
N GLU A 323 -3.56 -8.29 19.65
CA GLU A 323 -2.89 -8.78 18.44
C GLU A 323 -3.37 -10.17 18.02
N HIS A 324 -3.64 -11.04 18.99
CA HIS A 324 -4.22 -12.36 18.73
C HIS A 324 -5.67 -12.29 18.25
N ARG A 325 -6.50 -11.40 18.82
CA ARG A 325 -7.92 -11.29 18.47
C ARG A 325 -8.15 -10.58 17.12
N ASP A 326 -7.53 -9.42 16.93
CA ASP A 326 -7.86 -8.54 15.82
C ASP A 326 -7.06 -8.91 14.56
N GLN A 327 -5.82 -9.40 14.70
CA GLN A 327 -4.86 -9.86 13.65
C GLN A 327 -4.49 -8.83 12.56
N THR A 328 -5.45 -8.01 12.15
CA THR A 328 -5.37 -6.87 11.24
C THR A 328 -6.10 -5.67 11.87
N CYS A 329 -6.09 -4.53 11.18
CA CYS A 329 -7.03 -3.45 11.47
C CYS A 329 -8.48 -3.97 11.46
N VAL A 330 -9.28 -3.60 12.46
CA VAL A 330 -10.68 -4.04 12.58
C VAL A 330 -11.65 -3.37 11.59
N VAL A 331 -11.19 -2.38 10.82
CA VAL A 331 -12.03 -1.74 9.80
C VAL A 331 -12.22 -2.69 8.61
N PRO A 332 -13.47 -2.97 8.19
CA PRO A 332 -13.76 -3.89 7.08
C PRO A 332 -12.96 -3.56 5.82
N GLY A 333 -12.29 -4.57 5.25
CA GLY A 333 -11.47 -4.43 4.05
C GLY A 333 -10.03 -3.93 4.27
N CYS A 334 -9.65 -3.55 5.49
CA CYS A 334 -8.28 -3.14 5.78
C CYS A 334 -7.38 -4.35 6.10
N GLY A 335 -6.41 -4.64 5.24
CA GLY A 335 -5.43 -5.72 5.44
C GLY A 335 -4.18 -5.36 6.26
N ALA A 336 -4.17 -4.21 6.95
CA ALA A 336 -2.97 -3.77 7.68
C ALA A 336 -2.70 -4.67 8.90
N THR A 337 -1.53 -5.30 8.95
CA THR A 337 -1.12 -6.20 10.05
C THR A 337 -0.04 -5.61 10.97
N ARG A 338 0.57 -4.48 10.57
CA ARG A 338 1.69 -3.85 11.28
C ARG A 338 1.39 -2.40 11.61
N GLY A 339 2.03 -1.90 12.67
CA GLY A 339 1.89 -0.50 13.10
C GLY A 339 0.51 -0.16 13.70
N LEU A 340 -0.25 -1.16 14.17
CA LEU A 340 -1.61 -0.95 14.68
C LEU A 340 -1.61 -0.21 16.02
N HIS A 341 -2.54 0.73 16.17
CA HIS A 341 -2.82 1.45 17.40
C HIS A 341 -3.98 0.78 18.12
N ALA A 342 -3.90 0.69 19.44
CA ALA A 342 -5.05 0.26 20.23
C ALA A 342 -5.95 1.47 20.53
N HIS A 343 -7.23 1.37 20.19
CA HIS A 343 -8.21 2.43 20.31
C HIS A 343 -9.28 2.07 21.33
N HIS A 344 -9.60 3.00 22.23
CA HIS A 344 -10.70 2.86 23.19
C HIS A 344 -12.05 3.21 22.55
N LEU A 345 -12.96 2.24 22.47
CA LEU A 345 -14.32 2.41 21.92
C LEU A 345 -15.14 3.37 22.78
N VAL A 346 -15.12 3.19 24.10
CA VAL A 346 -15.46 4.25 25.05
C VAL A 346 -14.18 5.00 25.36
N HIS A 347 -14.05 6.22 24.84
CA HIS A 347 -12.83 7.01 24.94
C HIS A 347 -12.33 7.19 26.38
N TRP A 348 -11.00 7.20 26.57
CA TRP A 348 -10.37 7.34 27.88
C TRP A 348 -10.76 8.63 28.61
N GLU A 349 -10.81 9.78 27.92
CA GLU A 349 -11.25 11.07 28.52
C GLU A 349 -12.69 11.02 29.05
N ASN A 350 -13.50 10.06 28.58
CA ASN A 350 -14.87 9.85 29.03
C ASN A 350 -14.98 8.76 30.11
N GLY A 351 -13.86 8.31 30.67
CA GLY A 351 -13.81 7.30 31.73
C GLY A 351 -13.79 5.85 31.22
N GLY A 352 -13.51 5.63 29.93
CA GLY A 352 -13.44 4.29 29.36
C GLY A 352 -12.33 3.42 29.98
N PRO A 353 -12.61 2.15 30.33
CA PRO A 353 -11.62 1.26 30.92
C PRO A 353 -10.61 0.74 29.88
N THR A 354 -9.38 0.47 30.32
CA THR A 354 -8.34 -0.19 29.50
C THR A 354 -8.50 -1.71 29.61
N GLU A 355 -9.53 -2.23 28.95
CA GLU A 355 -9.92 -3.64 28.97
C GLU A 355 -10.16 -4.18 27.56
N LEU A 356 -10.03 -5.49 27.36
CA LEU A 356 -10.04 -6.11 26.03
C LEU A 356 -11.35 -5.83 25.27
N TRP A 357 -12.50 -5.79 25.95
CA TRP A 357 -13.80 -5.52 25.32
C TRP A 357 -13.95 -4.06 24.85
N ASN A 358 -13.18 -3.13 25.43
CA ASN A 358 -13.24 -1.71 25.13
C ASN A 358 -12.12 -1.25 24.18
N LEU A 359 -11.22 -2.16 23.79
CA LEU A 359 -10.07 -1.87 22.95
C LEU A 359 -10.17 -2.62 21.62
N VAL A 360 -9.76 -1.99 20.54
CA VAL A 360 -9.60 -2.59 19.20
C VAL A 360 -8.31 -2.13 18.54
N LEU A 361 -7.73 -2.94 17.66
CA LEU A 361 -6.59 -2.57 16.84
C LEU A 361 -7.03 -1.90 15.55
N VAL A 362 -6.57 -0.68 15.33
CA VAL A 362 -6.82 0.12 14.12
C VAL A 362 -5.50 0.62 13.56
N CYS A 363 -5.37 0.67 12.23
CA CYS A 363 -4.18 1.29 11.63
C CYS A 363 -4.20 2.82 11.87
N PRO A 364 -3.05 3.50 11.91
CA PRO A 364 -3.02 4.92 12.24
C PRO A 364 -3.84 5.80 11.28
N PHE A 365 -3.90 5.46 9.99
CA PHE A 365 -4.86 6.06 9.05
C PHE A 365 -6.32 5.98 9.54
N HIS A 366 -6.85 4.78 9.79
CA HIS A 366 -8.24 4.60 10.24
C HIS A 366 -8.48 5.16 11.65
N HIS A 367 -7.45 5.15 12.50
CA HIS A 367 -7.51 5.76 13.81
C HIS A 367 -7.71 7.28 13.70
N ARG A 368 -6.98 7.95 12.80
CA ARG A 368 -7.17 9.39 12.52
C ARG A 368 -8.52 9.65 11.86
N LEU A 369 -8.90 8.82 10.90
CA LEU A 369 -10.18 8.96 10.18
C LEU A 369 -11.37 8.87 11.15
N HIS A 370 -11.29 8.00 12.16
CA HIS A 370 -12.26 7.93 13.24
C HIS A 370 -12.35 9.23 14.06
N HIS A 371 -11.20 9.78 14.49
CA HIS A 371 -11.21 11.01 15.27
C HIS A 371 -11.65 12.25 14.48
N LYS A 372 -11.45 12.25 13.16
CA LYS A 372 -11.92 13.28 12.23
C LYS A 372 -13.40 13.11 11.80
N GLY A 373 -14.08 12.05 12.25
CA GLY A 373 -15.48 11.78 11.91
C GLY A 373 -15.72 11.23 10.50
N GLY A 374 -14.67 10.78 9.79
CA GLY A 374 -14.83 10.13 8.48
C GLY A 374 -15.32 8.69 8.57
N ILE A 375 -15.11 8.03 9.70
CA ILE A 375 -15.70 6.75 10.06
C ILE A 375 -16.07 6.75 11.55
N THR A 376 -16.98 5.88 11.97
CA THR A 376 -17.39 5.75 13.37
C THR A 376 -17.24 4.30 13.85
N LEU A 377 -16.56 4.10 14.98
CA LEU A 377 -16.37 2.79 15.63
C LEU A 377 -17.26 2.73 16.87
N THR A 378 -18.27 1.87 16.87
CA THR A 378 -19.26 1.78 17.96
C THR A 378 -19.53 0.34 18.39
N GLY A 379 -20.05 0.20 19.61
CA GLY A 379 -20.32 -1.10 20.23
C GLY A 379 -19.13 -1.64 21.03
N PRO A 380 -19.29 -2.79 21.70
CA PRO A 380 -18.17 -3.50 22.33
C PRO A 380 -17.35 -4.21 21.25
N ALA A 381 -16.08 -4.53 21.55
CA ALA A 381 -15.15 -5.08 20.56
C ALA A 381 -15.60 -6.41 19.92
N ASP A 382 -16.38 -7.23 20.63
CA ASP A 382 -16.98 -8.48 20.12
C ASP A 382 -18.18 -8.25 19.18
N LYS A 383 -18.73 -7.03 19.16
CA LYS A 383 -19.86 -6.62 18.31
C LYS A 383 -19.60 -5.24 17.70
N LEU A 384 -18.36 -5.03 17.26
CA LEU A 384 -17.93 -3.77 16.67
C LEU A 384 -18.76 -3.47 15.43
N LYS A 385 -19.28 -2.24 15.37
CA LYS A 385 -19.92 -1.66 14.19
C LYS A 385 -19.03 -0.55 13.66
N VAL A 386 -18.69 -0.64 12.38
CA VAL A 386 -17.95 0.39 11.66
C VAL A 386 -18.91 1.01 10.65
N THR A 387 -19.12 2.32 10.73
CA THR A 387 -19.92 3.08 9.77
C THR A 387 -19.08 4.15 9.09
N ASP A 388 -19.48 4.56 7.90
CA ASP A 388 -18.92 5.74 7.23
C ASP A 388 -19.39 7.06 7.90
N SER A 389 -19.09 8.19 7.26
CA SER A 389 -19.49 9.52 7.71
C SER A 389 -21.00 9.77 7.67
N ASP A 390 -21.74 9.02 6.84
CA ASP A 390 -23.19 9.13 6.69
C ASP A 390 -23.94 8.20 7.65
N GLY A 391 -23.21 7.35 8.37
CA GLY A 391 -23.76 6.40 9.34
C GLY A 391 -24.14 5.05 8.73
N GLU A 392 -23.79 4.81 7.45
CA GLU A 392 -24.07 3.56 6.78
C GLU A 392 -23.02 2.49 7.17
N PRO A 393 -23.45 1.23 7.43
CA PRO A 393 -22.55 0.18 7.88
C PRO A 393 -21.57 -0.24 6.78
N MET A 394 -20.29 -0.18 7.10
CA MET A 394 -19.23 -0.72 6.27
C MET A 394 -19.21 -2.24 6.39
N THR A 395 -19.17 -2.96 5.27
CA THR A 395 -19.14 -4.42 5.25
C THR A 395 -17.96 -4.95 4.46
N ASP A 396 -17.41 -6.08 4.92
CA ASP A 396 -16.44 -6.91 4.21
C ASP A 396 -17.12 -7.89 3.23
N SER A 397 -18.46 -7.85 3.18
CA SER A 397 -19.28 -8.81 2.44
C SER A 397 -18.95 -8.79 0.95
N SER A 398 -18.77 -9.99 0.41
CA SER A 398 -18.55 -10.20 -1.02
C SER A 398 -19.77 -9.71 -1.81
N LEU A 399 -19.54 -8.86 -2.81
CA LEU A 399 -20.56 -8.40 -3.77
C LEU A 399 -21.00 -9.51 -4.74
N ALA A 400 -20.52 -10.75 -4.56
CA ALA A 400 -20.77 -11.85 -5.46
C ALA A 400 -22.25 -12.25 -5.48
N ARG A 401 -22.95 -11.79 -6.51
CA ARG A 401 -24.23 -12.33 -6.97
C ARG A 401 -24.02 -12.97 -8.35
N PRO A 402 -24.83 -13.96 -8.75
CA PRO A 402 -24.84 -14.43 -10.13
C PRO A 402 -24.98 -13.24 -11.10
N PRO A 403 -24.24 -13.21 -12.23
CA PRO A 403 -24.40 -12.16 -13.22
C PRO A 403 -25.86 -12.04 -13.65
N THR A 404 -26.41 -10.83 -13.55
CA THR A 404 -27.80 -10.54 -13.97
C THR A 404 -27.89 -10.15 -15.44
N THR A 405 -26.76 -9.95 -16.10
CA THR A 405 -26.64 -9.54 -17.51
C THR A 405 -25.87 -10.60 -18.30
N PRO A 406 -26.19 -10.80 -19.59
CA PRO A 406 -25.40 -11.67 -20.46
C PRO A 406 -23.97 -11.13 -20.64
N ALA A 407 -23.05 -12.01 -21.06
CA ALA A 407 -21.69 -11.59 -21.42
C ALA A 407 -21.72 -10.55 -22.56
N PRO A 408 -20.70 -9.65 -22.64
CA PRO A 408 -20.63 -8.67 -23.72
C PRO A 408 -20.66 -9.32 -25.10
N GLN A 409 -21.45 -8.75 -26.00
CA GLN A 409 -21.54 -9.20 -27.39
C GLN A 409 -20.52 -8.42 -28.22
N VAL A 410 -19.28 -8.90 -28.27
CA VAL A 410 -18.15 -8.29 -28.98
C VAL A 410 -17.52 -9.29 -29.95
N PRO A 411 -16.92 -8.83 -31.07
CA PRO A 411 -16.26 -9.73 -32.01
C PRO A 411 -15.05 -10.44 -31.36
N PRO A 412 -14.64 -11.61 -31.87
CA PRO A 412 -13.42 -12.26 -31.42
C PRO A 412 -12.21 -11.32 -31.52
N CYS A 413 -11.39 -11.28 -30.48
CA CYS A 413 -10.21 -10.44 -30.45
C CYS A 413 -9.17 -10.96 -31.46
N PRO A 414 -8.74 -10.16 -32.45
CA PRO A 414 -7.76 -10.59 -33.45
C PRO A 414 -6.37 -10.84 -32.84
N GLY A 415 -6.08 -10.20 -31.70
CA GLY A 415 -4.77 -10.25 -31.04
C GLY A 415 -3.66 -9.55 -31.83
N PRO A 416 -2.46 -9.42 -31.24
CA PRO A 416 -1.31 -8.88 -31.94
C PRO A 416 -0.80 -9.87 -33.00
N LYS A 417 -0.23 -9.36 -34.10
CA LYS A 417 0.28 -10.22 -35.19
C LYS A 417 1.48 -11.08 -34.79
N GLY A 418 2.21 -10.69 -33.75
CA GLY A 418 3.42 -11.38 -33.28
C GLY A 418 4.63 -11.26 -34.22
N GLU A 419 4.48 -10.64 -35.38
CA GLU A 419 5.56 -10.38 -36.34
C GLU A 419 6.65 -9.47 -35.74
N ARG A 420 7.89 -9.65 -36.18
CA ARG A 420 9.01 -8.81 -35.74
C ARG A 420 8.85 -7.39 -36.28
N ALA A 421 8.75 -6.42 -35.37
CA ALA A 421 8.69 -5.00 -35.73
C ALA A 421 9.99 -4.53 -36.40
N GLN A 422 9.85 -3.83 -37.53
CA GLN A 422 10.95 -3.22 -38.28
C GLN A 422 11.13 -1.77 -37.81
N TRP A 423 11.80 -1.59 -36.66
CA TRP A 423 11.95 -0.28 -36.00
C TRP A 423 12.62 0.79 -36.86
N TRP A 424 13.43 0.39 -37.85
CA TRP A 424 14.04 1.33 -38.78
C TRP A 424 13.02 2.13 -39.62
N TRP A 425 11.84 1.54 -39.86
CA TRP A 425 10.76 2.13 -40.66
C TRP A 425 9.59 2.58 -39.80
N TYR A 426 9.72 2.53 -38.48
CA TYR A 426 8.71 3.02 -37.55
C TYR A 426 8.89 4.54 -37.37
N THR A 427 7.81 5.29 -37.56
CA THR A 427 7.75 6.72 -37.24
C THR A 427 7.26 6.87 -35.81
N PRO A 428 8.09 7.33 -34.86
CA PRO A 428 7.64 7.57 -33.49
C PRO A 428 6.57 8.66 -33.42
N PHE A 429 5.73 8.60 -32.40
CA PHE A 429 4.81 9.70 -32.10
C PHE A 429 5.62 10.94 -31.70
N GLU A 430 5.27 12.09 -32.28
CA GLU A 430 5.84 13.39 -31.94
C GLU A 430 4.79 14.23 -31.20
N PRO A 431 5.01 14.60 -29.92
CA PRO A 431 4.05 15.40 -29.19
C PRO A 431 3.92 16.79 -29.79
N PRO A 432 2.72 17.42 -29.72
CA PRO A 432 2.55 18.79 -30.17
C PRO A 432 3.51 19.74 -29.41
N PRO A 433 4.01 20.80 -30.06
CA PRO A 433 4.91 21.76 -29.41
C PRO A 433 4.22 22.39 -28.19
N PRO A 434 4.95 22.66 -27.10
CA PRO A 434 4.37 23.25 -25.90
C PRO A 434 3.74 24.60 -26.25
N THR A 435 2.48 24.78 -25.87
CA THR A 435 1.78 26.07 -26.00
C THR A 435 2.49 27.08 -25.11
N THR A 436 3.23 28.02 -25.72
CA THR A 436 3.79 29.19 -25.03
C THR A 436 2.63 30.06 -24.56
N ASN A 437 2.35 30.05 -23.25
CA ASN A 437 1.56 31.07 -22.56
C ASN A 437 2.48 32.02 -21.79
#